data_AF-A0A7W0RJN8-F1
#
_entry.id   AF-A0A7W0RJN8-F1
#
_cell.length_a   1.000
_cell.length_b   1.000
_cell.length_c   1.000
_cell.angle_alpha   90.00
_cell.angle_beta   90.00
_cell.angle_gamma   90.00
#
_symmetry.space_group_name_H-M   'P 1'
#
loop_
_entity.id
_entity.type
_entity.pdbx_description
1 polymer ?
#
loop_
_entity_poly.entity_id
_entity_poly.type
_entity_poly.pdbx_seq_one_letter_code
_entity_poly.pdbx_strand_id
1 'polypeptide(L)' 'MAKERGRKLIAQNRKARYNYHLEDSYEAGLALTGTEVKSLRAGR' A
#
# COMPACT_ATOMS: atom_id res chain seq x y z
N MET A 1 9.76 -24.94 -1.97
CA MET A 1 10.21 -23.72 -1.25
C MET A 1 9.05 -22.72 -1.24
N ALA A 2 8.22 -22.74 -0.19
CA ALA A 2 7.06 -21.85 -0.09
C ALA A 2 7.56 -20.41 0.11
N LYS A 3 7.38 -19.56 -0.91
CA LYS A 3 7.76 -18.14 -0.85
C LYS A 3 6.93 -17.51 0.26
N GLU A 4 7.61 -17.07 1.33
CA GLU A 4 7.01 -16.40 2.47
C GLU A 4 6.14 -15.26 1.94
N ARG A 5 4.81 -15.37 2.13
CA ARG A 5 3.83 -14.37 1.67
C ARG A 5 3.88 -13.16 2.61
N GLY A 6 5.06 -12.54 2.69
CA GLY A 6 5.28 -11.32 3.46
C GLY A 6 4.49 -10.17 2.86
N ARG A 7 3.91 -9.35 3.72
CA ARG A 7 3.16 -8.13 3.37
C ARG A 7 4.10 -7.20 2.58
N LYS A 8 3.96 -7.15 1.25
CA LYS A 8 4.77 -6.27 0.38
C LYS A 8 4.18 -4.87 0.42
N LEU A 9 5.00 -3.88 0.78
CA LEU A 9 4.62 -2.47 0.68
C LEU A 9 4.41 -2.11 -0.80
N ILE A 10 3.17 -1.84 -1.20
CA ILE A 10 2.82 -1.52 -2.59
C ILE A 10 3.00 -0.03 -2.88
N ALA A 11 2.51 0.82 -1.97
CA ALA A 11 2.57 2.27 -2.13
C ALA A 11 2.88 2.94 -0.81
N GLN A 12 3.62 4.05 -0.88
CA GLN A 12 3.91 4.91 0.26
C GLN A 12 3.90 6.36 -0.19
N ASN A 13 3.06 7.19 0.44
CA ASN A 13 3.05 8.62 0.18
C ASN A 13 4.15 9.32 1.01
N ARG A 14 5.32 9.50 0.40
CA ARG A 14 6.44 10.20 1.05
C ARG A 14 6.17 11.69 1.28
N LYS A 15 5.40 12.34 0.39
CA LYS A 15 5.07 13.76 0.51
C LYS A 15 4.20 14.03 1.74
N ALA A 16 3.30 13.12 2.08
CA ALA A 16 2.47 13.26 3.28
C ALA A 16 3.32 13.38 4.56
N ARG A 17 4.41 12.60 4.66
CA ARG A 17 5.34 12.66 5.80
C ARG A 17 6.23 13.91 5.84
N TYR A 18 6.37 14.61 4.72
CA TYR A 18 7.15 15.85 4.64
C TYR A 18 6.26 17.08 4.90
N ASN A 19 5.06 17.10 4.34
CA ASN A 19 4.15 18.25 4.40
C ASN A 19 3.33 18.32 5.70
N TYR A 20 3.10 17.18 6.36
CA TYR A 20 2.20 17.09 7.51
C TYR A 20 2.85 16.36 8.68
N HIS A 21 2.43 16.72 9.89
CA HIS A 21 2.68 15.92 11.07
C HIS A 21 1.58 14.87 11.20
N LEU A 22 1.94 13.60 11.13
CA LEU A 22 1.01 12.49 11.32
C LEU A 22 0.94 12.17 12.82
N GLU A 23 -0.21 12.41 13.45
CA GLU A 23 -0.41 12.17 14.88
C GLU A 23 -0.61 10.67 15.16
N ASP A 24 -1.55 10.05 14.44
CA ASP A 24 -1.91 8.65 14.61
C ASP A 24 -1.88 7.88 13.28
N SER A 25 -1.69 6.56 13.38
CA SER A 25 -1.70 5.63 12.24
C SER A 25 -2.83 4.63 12.39
N TYR A 26 -3.66 4.51 11.35
CA TYR A 26 -4.82 3.63 11.32
C TYR A 26 -4.65 2.56 10.25
N GLU A 27 -5.11 1.34 10.54
CA GLU A 27 -5.26 0.30 9.51
C GLU A 27 -6.63 0.43 8.84
N ALA A 28 -6.64 0.44 7.51
CA ALA A 28 -7.86 0.50 6.72
C ALA A 28 -7.82 -0.52 5.57
N GLY A 29 -8.99 -1.01 5.18
CA GLY A 29 -9.19 -1.84 3.99
C GLY A 29 -9.82 -1.02 2.88
N LEU A 30 -9.30 -1.14 1.66
CA LEU A 30 -9.89 -0.55 0.46
C LEU A 30 -10.43 -1.67 -0.45
N ALA A 31 -11.71 -1.62 -0.79
CA ALA A 31 -12.31 -2.54 -1.74
C ALA A 31 -11.95 -2.09 -3.15
N LEU A 32 -11.13 -2.89 -3.84
CA LEU A 32 -10.65 -2.61 -5.19
C LEU A 32 -11.33 -3.52 -6.21
N THR A 33 -11.46 -3.01 -7.42
CA THR A 33 -11.93 -3.75 -8.58
C THR A 33 -10.78 -4.49 -9.28
N GLY A 34 -11.10 -5.49 -10.09
CA GLY A 34 -10.11 -6.43 -10.63
C GLY A 34 -9.00 -5.78 -11.46
N THR A 35 -9.25 -4.65 -12.12
CA THR A 35 -8.25 -3.88 -12.88
C THR A 35 -7.27 -3.14 -11.96
N GLU A 36 -7.74 -2.55 -10.87
CA GLU A 36 -6.91 -1.85 -9.88
C GLU A 36 -5.95 -2.81 -9.18
N VAL A 37 -6.43 -4.01 -8.83
CA VAL A 37 -5.59 -5.07 -8.24
C VAL A 37 -4.47 -5.49 -9.20
N LYS A 38 -4.74 -5.58 -10.50
CA LYS A 38 -3.73 -5.91 -11.51
C LYS A 38 -2.66 -4.82 -11.60
N SER A 39 -3.07 -3.56 -11.65
CA SER A 39 -2.15 -2.41 -11.70
C SER A 39 -1.21 -2.36 -10.50
N LEU A 40 -1.74 -2.53 -9.28
CA LEU A 40 -0.94 -2.53 -8.06
C LEU A 40 0.06 -3.69 -7.99
N ARG A 41 -0.31 -4.87 -8.50
CA ARG A 41 0.59 -6.03 -8.57
C ARG A 41 1.68 -5.89 -9.63
N ALA A 42 1.41 -5.15 -10.70
CA ALA A 42 2.39 -4.84 -11.74
C ALA A 42 3.52 -3.92 -11.23
N GLY A 43 3.38 -3.34 -10.02
CA GLY A 43 4.45 -2.61 -9.35
C GLY A 43 4.67 -1.20 -9.89
N ARG A 44 3.61 -0.55 -10.38
CA ARG A 44 3.62 0.85 -10.79
C ARG A 44 3.07 1.76 -9.70
#